data_AF-A0A7C7G1E8-F1
#
_entry.id   AF-A0A7C7G1E8-F1
#
_cell.length_a   1.000
_cell.length_b   1.000
_cell.length_c   1.000
_cell.angle_alpha   90.00
_cell.angle_beta   90.00
_cell.angle_gamma   90.00
#
_symmetry.space_group_name_H-M   'P 1'
#
loop_
_entity.id
_entity.type
_entity.pdbx_description
1 polymer ?
#
loop_
_entity_poly.entity_id
_entity_poly.type
_entity_poly.pdbx_seq_one_letter_code
_entity_poly.pdbx_strand_id
1 'polypeptide(L)'
;MNRTTTQDDVREQLQLESFGLRPYGKGRSNKYVPDATLDGFDVRIELKSSDVTKGKISTCREFGLKKLEQYRQVVFIFSQYQKSKTGVKLLKHVFCTPDQLEPFFEKVESNIRKPSPRSIFGGLDEWDTAKAYLERSGFTGDIKRLANTFERGTRQNDPRLKWADAEAWGTVIDNDRLQDHLRELLEDFTKEQ
;
A
#
# COMPACT_ATOMS: atom_id res chain seq x y z
N MET A 1 19.03 16.65 -6.64
CA MET A 1 18.25 15.47 -6.20
C MET A 1 17.82 15.68 -4.76
N ASN A 2 16.55 15.41 -4.43
CA ASN A 2 16.04 15.60 -3.07
C ASN A 2 16.58 14.49 -2.14
N ARG A 3 17.15 14.88 -0.99
CA ARG A 3 17.75 13.98 0.02
C ARG A 3 16.81 12.87 0.49
N THR A 4 15.50 13.09 0.46
CA THR A 4 14.47 12.12 0.86
C THR A 4 14.36 10.95 -0.12
N THR A 5 14.38 11.23 -1.44
CA THR A 5 14.31 10.19 -2.48
C THR A 5 15.49 9.23 -2.36
N THR A 6 16.71 9.77 -2.22
CA THR A 6 17.91 8.96 -2.01
C THR A 6 17.84 8.09 -0.75
N GLN A 7 17.15 8.55 0.30
CA GLN A 7 16.98 7.73 1.51
C GLN A 7 15.93 6.63 1.33
N ASP A 8 14.90 6.86 0.53
CA ASP A 8 13.87 5.87 0.23
C ASP A 8 14.47 4.74 -0.62
N ASP A 9 15.23 5.11 -1.65
CA ASP A 9 15.96 4.18 -2.52
C ASP A 9 16.94 3.29 -1.72
N VAL A 10 17.66 3.86 -0.75
CA VAL A 10 18.58 3.09 0.12
C VAL A 10 17.83 2.06 0.95
N ARG A 11 16.65 2.38 1.49
CA ARG A 11 15.89 1.44 2.33
C ARG A 11 15.29 0.31 1.50
N GLU A 12 14.77 0.64 0.32
CA GLU A 12 14.27 -0.35 -0.62
C GLU A 12 15.38 -1.31 -1.05
N GLN A 13 16.55 -0.78 -1.41
CA GLN A 13 17.71 -1.61 -1.77
C GLN A 13 18.15 -2.53 -0.63
N LEU A 14 18.19 -2.02 0.62
CA LEU A 14 18.49 -2.85 1.79
C LEU A 14 17.46 -3.97 1.98
N GLN A 15 16.17 -3.71 1.74
CA GLN A 15 15.14 -4.74 1.78
C GLN A 15 15.35 -5.79 0.68
N LEU A 16 15.59 -5.36 -0.57
CA LEU A 16 15.85 -6.27 -1.68
C LEU A 16 17.02 -7.22 -1.38
N GLU A 17 18.13 -6.67 -0.88
CA GLU A 17 19.32 -7.44 -0.52
C GLU A 17 19.07 -8.39 0.65
N SER A 18 18.43 -7.91 1.72
CA SER A 18 18.18 -8.71 2.93
C SER A 18 17.31 -9.93 2.65
N PHE A 19 16.33 -9.78 1.76
CA PHE A 19 15.36 -10.82 1.41
C PHE A 19 15.70 -11.61 0.13
N GLY A 20 16.80 -11.30 -0.54
CA GLY A 20 17.16 -11.97 -1.80
C GLY A 20 16.16 -11.72 -2.93
N LEU A 21 15.50 -10.55 -2.94
CA LEU A 21 14.46 -10.20 -3.88
C LEU A 21 15.03 -9.59 -5.16
N ARG A 22 14.23 -9.63 -6.23
CA ARG A 22 14.52 -8.94 -7.49
C ARG A 22 13.58 -7.76 -7.66
N PRO A 23 14.07 -6.59 -8.10
CA PRO A 23 13.21 -5.46 -8.41
C PRO A 23 12.28 -5.82 -9.57
N TYR A 24 10.99 -5.49 -9.44
CA TYR A 24 10.00 -5.82 -10.46
C TYR A 24 9.91 -4.70 -11.51
N GLY A 25 10.08 -5.07 -12.78
CA GLY A 25 9.84 -4.18 -13.94
C GLY A 25 10.79 -2.98 -14.07
N LYS A 26 11.83 -3.09 -14.90
CA LYS A 26 12.61 -1.92 -15.37
C LYS A 26 11.90 -1.26 -16.56
N GLY A 27 10.89 -0.43 -16.31
CA GLY A 27 10.23 0.32 -17.39
C GLY A 27 9.22 1.37 -16.91
N ARG A 28 9.15 2.52 -17.59
CA ARG A 28 8.10 3.53 -17.38
C ARG A 28 6.75 2.97 -17.84
N SER A 29 6.02 2.34 -16.94
CA SER A 29 4.64 1.93 -17.17
C SER A 29 3.68 2.91 -16.49
N ASN A 30 2.57 3.24 -17.14
CA ASN A 30 1.46 3.97 -16.52
C ASN A 30 0.59 3.07 -15.61
N LYS A 31 0.94 1.78 -15.50
CA LYS A 31 0.28 0.82 -14.61
C LYS A 31 1.05 0.75 -13.29
N TYR A 32 0.37 0.34 -12.23
CA TYR A 32 1.03 0.03 -10.96
C TYR A 32 2.08 -1.06 -11.17
N VAL A 33 3.27 -0.80 -10.63
CA VAL A 33 4.41 -1.70 -10.64
C VAL A 33 4.69 -1.98 -9.16
N PRO A 34 4.53 -3.23 -8.67
CA PRO A 34 4.98 -3.61 -7.34
C PRO A 34 6.50 -3.44 -7.24
N ASP A 35 7.03 -3.42 -6.03
CA ASP A 35 8.45 -3.13 -5.81
C ASP A 35 9.33 -4.35 -6.15
N ALA A 36 8.87 -5.57 -5.85
CA ALA A 36 9.72 -6.76 -5.90
C ALA A 36 9.01 -8.09 -6.26
N THR A 37 9.82 -9.09 -6.59
CA THR A 37 9.45 -10.51 -6.74
C THR A 37 10.55 -11.41 -6.17
N LEU A 38 10.23 -12.66 -5.87
CA LEU A 38 11.20 -13.69 -5.47
C LEU A 38 11.23 -14.84 -6.48
N ASP A 39 12.43 -15.28 -6.86
CA ASP A 39 12.60 -16.42 -7.75
C ASP A 39 11.95 -17.69 -7.20
N GLY A 40 11.17 -18.37 -8.03
CA GLY A 40 10.40 -19.56 -7.68
C GLY A 40 8.96 -19.27 -7.24
N PHE A 41 8.56 -18.00 -7.13
CA PHE A 41 7.21 -17.60 -6.76
C PHE A 41 6.61 -16.65 -7.80
N ASP A 42 5.37 -16.92 -8.23
CA ASP A 42 4.57 -15.96 -9.01
C ASP A 42 3.79 -15.02 -8.08
N VAL A 43 4.52 -14.37 -7.16
CA VAL A 43 3.97 -13.46 -6.16
C VAL A 43 4.64 -12.11 -6.28
N ARG A 44 3.81 -11.07 -6.33
CA ARG A 44 4.23 -9.66 -6.34
C ARG A 44 4.32 -9.14 -4.91
N ILE A 45 5.39 -8.41 -4.62
CA ILE A 45 5.72 -7.95 -3.28
C ILE A 45 5.82 -6.42 -3.28
N GLU A 46 5.05 -5.76 -2.43
CA GLU A 46 5.21 -4.34 -2.12
C GLU A 46 6.13 -4.18 -0.89
N LEU A 47 7.12 -3.32 -1.01
CA LEU A 47 8.07 -2.98 0.05
C LEU A 47 7.68 -1.64 0.67
N LYS A 48 7.53 -1.63 1.99
CA LYS A 48 7.33 -0.39 2.74
C LYS A 48 8.17 -0.39 4.00
N SER A 49 8.50 0.80 4.48
CA SER A 49 9.33 0.96 5.66
C SER A 49 8.81 2.03 6.61
N SER A 50 9.08 1.85 7.90
CA SER A 50 8.69 2.78 8.96
C SER A 50 9.87 3.13 9.85
N ASP A 51 9.99 4.42 10.19
CA ASP A 51 10.94 4.85 11.20
C ASP A 51 10.47 4.36 12.57
N VAL A 52 11.36 3.70 13.33
CA VAL A 52 11.05 3.14 14.66
C VAL A 52 10.45 4.18 15.62
N THR A 53 10.81 5.45 15.48
CA THR A 53 10.27 6.53 16.33
C THR A 53 8.88 6.99 15.93
N LYS A 54 8.53 6.86 14.64
CA LYS A 54 7.24 7.35 14.10
C LYS A 54 6.15 6.29 14.18
N GLY A 55 6.50 5.01 14.04
CA GLY A 55 5.55 3.89 14.08
C GLY A 55 4.43 3.98 13.04
N LYS A 56 4.67 4.69 11.93
CA LYS A 56 3.72 4.87 10.82
C LYS A 56 4.38 4.47 9.51
N ILE A 57 3.72 3.59 8.77
CA ILE A 57 4.12 3.11 7.45
C ILE A 57 3.41 4.00 6.43
N SER A 58 4.17 4.71 5.60
CA SER A 58 3.60 5.47 4.49
C SER A 58 3.04 4.53 3.42
N THR A 59 2.02 4.98 2.72
CA THR A 59 1.37 4.24 1.63
C THR A 59 1.68 4.92 0.31
N CYS A 60 0.73 5.67 -0.26
CA CYS A 60 0.97 6.56 -1.40
C CYS A 60 0.08 7.80 -1.32
N ARG A 61 0.42 8.80 -2.14
CA ARG A 61 -0.45 9.97 -2.36
C ARG A 61 -1.60 9.59 -3.30
N GLU A 62 -2.67 10.38 -3.26
CA GLU A 62 -3.87 10.13 -4.06
C GLU A 62 -4.37 8.67 -3.96
N PHE A 63 -4.41 8.15 -2.74
CA PHE A 63 -4.84 6.79 -2.45
C PHE A 63 -6.37 6.67 -2.63
N GLY A 64 -6.79 6.03 -3.72
CA GLY A 64 -8.20 5.83 -4.10
C GLY A 64 -8.56 4.34 -4.29
N LEU A 65 -9.81 4.07 -4.68
CA LEU A 65 -10.33 2.69 -4.84
C LEU A 65 -9.48 1.83 -5.78
N LYS A 66 -9.06 2.37 -6.94
CA LYS A 66 -8.17 1.66 -7.87
C LYS A 66 -6.84 1.24 -7.22
N LYS A 67 -6.31 2.02 -6.28
CA LYS A 67 -5.08 1.69 -5.58
C LYS A 67 -5.31 0.64 -4.50
N LEU A 68 -6.48 0.65 -3.84
CA LEU A 68 -6.91 -0.43 -2.95
C LEU A 68 -6.97 -1.76 -3.70
N GLU A 69 -7.62 -1.81 -4.87
CA GLU A 69 -7.69 -3.02 -5.71
C GLU A 69 -6.30 -3.54 -6.07
N GLN A 70 -5.36 -2.65 -6.37
CA GLN A 70 -3.97 -3.01 -6.65
C GLN A 70 -3.25 -3.57 -5.42
N TYR A 71 -3.48 -2.98 -4.24
CA TYR A 71 -2.89 -3.44 -2.99
C TYR A 71 -3.45 -4.78 -2.53
N ARG A 72 -4.70 -5.12 -2.88
CA ARG A 72 -5.28 -6.45 -2.62
C ARG A 72 -4.69 -7.56 -3.50
N GLN A 73 -3.82 -7.25 -4.47
CA GLN A 73 -3.21 -8.22 -5.39
C GLN A 73 -1.74 -8.53 -5.09
N VAL A 74 -1.20 -8.01 -3.98
CA VAL A 74 0.22 -8.13 -3.65
C VAL A 74 0.39 -8.46 -2.17
N VAL A 75 1.46 -9.18 -1.83
CA VAL A 75 1.88 -9.31 -0.43
C VAL A 75 2.78 -8.14 -0.05
N PHE A 76 2.90 -7.87 1.24
CA PHE A 76 3.66 -6.75 1.76
C PHE A 76 4.80 -7.23 2.65
N ILE A 77 5.96 -6.58 2.51
CA ILE A 77 7.02 -6.65 3.52
C ILE A 77 7.20 -5.25 4.10
N PHE A 78 6.84 -5.13 5.38
CA PHE A 78 7.04 -3.93 6.18
C PHE A 78 8.33 -4.05 6.96
N SER A 79 9.25 -3.09 6.80
CA SER A 79 10.51 -3.06 7.54
C SER A 79 10.61 -1.84 8.46
N GLN A 80 10.89 -2.05 9.74
CA GLN A 80 11.25 -0.99 10.65
C GLN A 80 12.71 -0.63 10.49
N TYR A 81 13.01 0.66 10.50
CA TYR A 81 14.37 1.15 10.39
C TYR A 81 14.71 2.18 11.45
N GLN A 82 16.00 2.29 11.73
CA GLN A 82 16.59 3.33 12.55
C GLN A 82 17.64 4.08 11.74
N LYS A 83 17.55 5.41 11.76
CA LYS A 83 18.56 6.28 11.17
C LYS A 83 19.71 6.45 12.15
N SER A 84 20.94 6.33 11.66
CA SER A 84 22.16 6.65 12.40
C SER A 84 22.96 7.71 11.64
N LYS A 85 24.06 8.20 12.25
CA LYS A 85 25.01 9.09 11.56
C LYS A 85 25.69 8.40 10.36
N THR A 86 25.80 7.08 10.39
CA THR A 86 26.54 6.28 9.41
C THR A 86 25.65 5.61 8.36
N GLY A 87 24.31 5.67 8.51
CA GLY A 87 23.40 5.09 7.54
C GLY A 87 22.02 4.78 8.09
N VAL A 88 21.37 3.79 7.47
CA VAL A 88 20.08 3.25 7.91
C VAL A 88 20.26 1.77 8.21
N LYS A 89 19.71 1.33 9.34
CA LYS A 89 19.68 -0.09 9.72
C LYS A 89 18.23 -0.57 9.77
N LEU A 90 17.96 -1.69 9.12
CA LEU A 90 16.68 -2.41 9.27
C LEU A 90 16.73 -3.25 10.55
N LEU A 91 15.64 -3.28 11.30
CA LEU A 91 15.59 -3.86 12.64
C LEU A 91 14.58 -4.99 12.80
N LYS A 92 13.40 -4.83 12.19
CA LYS A 92 12.29 -5.76 12.33
C LYS A 92 11.49 -5.77 11.05
N HIS A 93 10.95 -6.93 10.71
CA HIS A 93 10.20 -7.12 9.48
C HIS A 93 8.89 -7.84 9.76
N VAL A 94 7.86 -7.45 9.01
CA VAL A 94 6.55 -8.08 9.06
C VAL A 94 6.11 -8.38 7.64
N PHE A 95 5.74 -9.64 7.40
CA PHE A 95 5.07 -10.09 6.20
C PHE A 95 3.55 -9.97 6.40
N CYS A 96 2.86 -9.39 5.44
CA CYS A 96 1.39 -9.34 5.44
C CYS A 96 0.82 -9.79 4.09
N THR A 97 -0.18 -10.67 4.13
CA THR A 97 -1.04 -10.98 2.99
C THR A 97 -2.10 -9.88 2.79
N PRO A 98 -2.74 -9.80 1.61
CA PRO A 98 -3.90 -8.94 1.39
C PRO A 98 -4.98 -9.11 2.47
N ASP A 99 -5.33 -10.35 2.80
CA ASP A 99 -6.41 -10.66 3.75
C ASP A 99 -6.09 -10.15 5.16
N GLN A 100 -4.82 -10.27 5.58
CA GLN A 100 -4.37 -9.70 6.86
C GLN A 100 -4.45 -8.17 6.90
N LEU A 101 -4.39 -7.50 5.74
CA LEU A 101 -4.49 -6.04 5.64
C LEU A 101 -5.91 -5.54 5.35
N GLU A 102 -6.88 -6.43 5.19
CA GLU A 102 -8.26 -6.04 4.89
C GLU A 102 -8.86 -5.05 5.91
N PRO A 103 -8.63 -5.16 7.23
CA PRO A 103 -9.10 -4.14 8.18
C PRO A 103 -8.61 -2.72 7.88
N PHE A 104 -7.40 -2.58 7.33
CA PHE A 104 -6.89 -1.29 6.86
C PHE A 104 -7.53 -0.87 5.53
N PHE A 105 -7.68 -1.81 4.59
CA PHE A 105 -8.29 -1.53 3.29
C PHE A 105 -9.76 -1.10 3.43
N GLU A 106 -10.56 -1.80 4.24
CA GLU A 106 -11.95 -1.45 4.56
C GLU A 106 -12.05 -0.06 5.19
N LYS A 107 -11.15 0.27 6.11
CA LYS A 107 -11.13 1.60 6.73
C LYS A 107 -10.84 2.70 5.71
N VAL A 108 -9.88 2.48 4.82
CA VAL A 108 -9.56 3.45 3.76
C VAL A 108 -10.71 3.57 2.77
N GLU A 109 -11.31 2.46 2.36
CA GLU A 109 -12.48 2.42 1.48
C GLU A 109 -13.67 3.14 2.09
N SER A 110 -13.99 2.85 3.36
CA SER A 110 -15.07 3.50 4.10
C SER A 110 -14.88 5.01 4.13
N ASN A 111 -13.66 5.51 4.35
CA ASN A 111 -13.39 6.95 4.36
C ASN A 111 -13.52 7.60 2.97
N ILE A 112 -13.24 6.87 1.89
CA ILE A 112 -13.42 7.34 0.50
C ILE A 112 -14.91 7.37 0.13
N ARG A 113 -15.66 6.35 0.54
CA ARG A 113 -17.08 6.18 0.22
C ARG A 113 -18.01 7.03 1.07
N LYS A 114 -17.76 7.02 2.37
CA LYS A 114 -18.56 7.63 3.43
C LYS A 114 -17.64 8.36 4.41
N PRO A 115 -17.08 9.51 4.01
CA PRO A 115 -16.27 10.30 4.92
C PRO A 115 -17.08 10.66 6.18
N SER A 116 -16.39 10.96 7.27
CA SER A 116 -17.04 11.33 8.54
C SER A 116 -18.05 12.46 8.32
N PRO A 117 -19.19 12.50 9.04
CA PRO A 117 -20.13 13.62 8.97
C PRO A 117 -19.54 14.99 9.31
N ARG A 118 -18.35 15.03 9.93
CA ARG A 118 -17.60 16.27 10.20
C ARG A 118 -16.70 16.72 9.04
N SER A 119 -16.55 15.89 8.01
CA SER A 119 -15.83 16.22 6.80
C SER A 119 -16.60 17.27 6.02
N ILE A 120 -15.88 18.25 5.48
CA ILE A 120 -16.43 19.21 4.51
C ILE A 120 -16.50 18.63 3.09
N PHE A 121 -15.85 17.48 2.86
CA PHE A 121 -15.84 16.78 1.59
C PHE A 121 -16.90 15.69 1.57
N GLY A 122 -17.60 15.57 0.44
CA GLY A 122 -18.53 14.49 0.18
C GLY A 122 -17.84 13.19 -0.23
N GLY A 123 -18.56 12.08 -0.09
CA GLY A 123 -18.10 10.73 -0.41
C GLY A 123 -18.52 10.22 -1.78
N LEU A 124 -17.97 9.08 -2.20
CA LEU A 124 -18.40 8.43 -3.44
C LEU A 124 -19.86 7.97 -3.40
N ASP A 125 -20.39 7.59 -2.24
CA ASP A 125 -21.78 7.14 -2.13
C ASP A 125 -22.78 8.31 -2.33
N GLU A 126 -22.39 9.51 -1.87
CA GLU A 126 -23.16 10.74 -2.14
C GLU A 126 -23.08 11.12 -3.62
N TRP A 127 -21.90 10.95 -4.24
CA TRP A 127 -21.75 11.12 -5.68
C TRP A 127 -22.60 10.14 -6.49
N ASP A 128 -22.62 8.85 -6.12
CA ASP A 128 -23.41 7.83 -6.80
C ASP A 128 -24.91 8.16 -6.75
N THR A 129 -25.36 8.68 -5.60
CA THR A 129 -26.72 9.19 -5.42
C THR A 129 -26.98 10.40 -6.33
N ALA A 130 -26.09 11.39 -6.33
CA ALA A 130 -26.22 12.59 -7.16
C ALA A 130 -26.20 12.26 -8.66
N LYS A 131 -25.31 11.36 -9.08
CA LYS A 131 -25.21 10.86 -10.45
C LYS A 131 -26.52 10.24 -10.91
N ALA A 132 -27.13 9.36 -10.10
CA ALA A 132 -28.40 8.74 -10.43
C ALA A 132 -29.52 9.78 -10.62
N TYR A 133 -29.55 10.86 -9.84
CA TYR A 133 -30.50 11.95 -10.03
C TYR A 133 -30.24 12.75 -11.30
N LEU A 134 -28.98 13.08 -11.60
CA LEU A 134 -28.60 13.79 -12.82
C LEU A 134 -28.98 12.98 -14.08
N GLU A 135 -28.71 11.69 -14.09
CA GLU A 135 -29.08 10.81 -15.21
C GLU A 135 -30.61 10.76 -15.40
N ARG A 136 -31.37 10.66 -14.30
CA ARG A 136 -32.85 10.67 -14.35
C ARG A 136 -33.44 12.02 -14.77
N SER A 137 -32.77 13.13 -14.47
CA SER A 137 -33.26 14.47 -14.86
C SER A 137 -33.02 14.79 -16.33
N GLY A 138 -32.41 13.88 -17.10
CA GLY A 138 -32.01 14.13 -18.49
C GLY A 138 -30.83 15.09 -18.61
N PHE A 139 -29.95 15.14 -17.60
CA PHE A 139 -28.72 15.93 -17.69
C PHE A 139 -27.86 15.46 -18.87
N THR A 140 -27.54 16.37 -19.78
CA THR A 140 -26.79 16.07 -21.02
C THR A 140 -25.30 16.39 -20.94
N GLY A 141 -24.82 16.86 -19.78
CA GLY A 141 -23.40 17.09 -19.57
C GLY A 141 -22.60 15.80 -19.40
N ASP A 142 -21.27 15.92 -19.42
CA ASP A 142 -20.36 14.78 -19.34
C ASP A 142 -20.27 14.21 -17.91
N ILE A 143 -21.16 13.28 -17.59
CA ILE A 143 -21.20 12.55 -16.31
C ILE A 143 -19.87 11.85 -16.02
N LYS A 144 -19.19 11.32 -17.04
CA LYS A 144 -17.91 10.61 -16.85
C LYS A 144 -16.82 11.58 -16.40
N ARG A 145 -16.77 12.77 -16.99
CA ARG A 145 -15.84 13.82 -16.56
C ARG A 145 -16.13 14.27 -15.12
N LEU A 146 -17.40 14.41 -14.73
CA LEU A 146 -17.77 14.72 -13.35
C LEU A 146 -17.36 13.60 -12.39
N ALA A 147 -17.62 12.34 -12.74
CA ALA A 147 -17.22 11.18 -11.95
C ALA A 147 -15.71 11.19 -11.68
N ASN A 148 -14.89 11.43 -12.72
CA ASN A 148 -13.44 11.55 -12.55
C ASN A 148 -13.05 12.68 -11.58
N THR A 149 -13.74 13.82 -11.58
CA THR A 149 -13.48 14.90 -10.63
C THR A 149 -13.78 14.48 -9.20
N PHE A 150 -14.94 13.86 -8.96
CA PHE A 150 -15.32 13.37 -7.63
C PHE A 150 -14.40 12.25 -7.14
N GLU A 151 -14.12 11.25 -7.99
CA GLU A 151 -13.18 10.16 -7.70
C GLU A 151 -11.78 10.63 -7.38
N ARG A 152 -11.33 11.77 -7.92
CA ARG A 152 -10.05 12.37 -7.54
C ARG A 152 -10.15 13.14 -6.23
N GLY A 153 -11.25 13.85 -6.00
CA GLY A 153 -11.49 14.62 -4.78
C GLY A 153 -11.61 13.77 -3.52
N THR A 154 -12.06 12.52 -3.64
CA THR A 154 -12.25 11.60 -2.50
C THR A 154 -10.98 10.82 -2.11
N ARG A 155 -9.90 10.92 -2.89
CA ARG A 155 -8.66 10.16 -2.62
C ARG A 155 -7.99 10.66 -1.35
N GLN A 156 -7.50 9.73 -0.54
CA GLN A 156 -6.77 10.06 0.67
C GLN A 156 -5.31 10.36 0.36
N ASN A 157 -4.74 11.37 1.02
CA ASN A 157 -3.32 11.67 0.92
C ASN A 157 -2.55 10.92 2.01
N ASP A 158 -1.93 9.79 1.63
CA ASP A 158 -1.12 8.95 2.53
C ASP A 158 -1.88 8.57 3.83
N PRO A 159 -2.90 7.69 3.75
CA PRO A 159 -3.70 7.29 4.92
C PRO A 159 -2.89 6.67 6.07
N ARG A 160 -1.69 6.13 5.77
CA ARG A 160 -0.73 5.50 6.68
C ARG A 160 -1.27 4.32 7.48
N LEU A 161 -0.52 3.22 7.47
CA LEU A 161 -0.74 2.08 8.37
C LEU A 161 0.08 2.27 9.65
N LYS A 162 -0.45 1.93 10.82
CA LYS A 162 0.36 1.92 12.05
C LYS A 162 1.22 0.66 12.07
N TRP A 163 2.45 0.80 12.54
CA TRP A 163 3.35 -0.36 12.69
C TRP A 163 2.76 -1.45 13.61
N ALA A 164 2.17 -1.03 14.73
CA ALA A 164 1.54 -1.96 15.68
C ALA A 164 0.39 -2.76 15.05
N ASP A 165 -0.36 -2.16 14.11
CA ASP A 165 -1.44 -2.85 13.41
C ASP A 165 -0.85 -3.90 12.46
N ALA A 166 0.21 -3.56 11.72
CA ALA A 166 0.92 -4.53 10.87
C ALA A 166 1.45 -5.71 11.68
N GLU A 167 2.09 -5.46 12.84
CA GLU A 167 2.58 -6.53 13.72
C GLU A 167 1.47 -7.39 14.31
N ALA A 168 0.31 -6.81 14.59
CA ALA A 168 -0.82 -7.53 15.16
C ALA A 168 -1.52 -8.44 14.14
N TRP A 169 -1.52 -8.05 12.86
CA TRP A 169 -2.24 -8.77 11.80
C TRP A 169 -1.33 -9.68 10.96
N GLY A 170 -0.07 -9.30 10.78
CA GLY A 170 0.90 -10.02 9.97
C GLY A 170 1.75 -11.01 10.74
N THR A 171 2.71 -11.60 10.02
CA THR A 171 3.71 -12.51 10.58
C THR A 171 5.05 -11.79 10.70
N VAL A 172 5.60 -11.74 11.93
CA VAL A 172 6.95 -11.20 12.15
C VAL A 172 7.98 -12.17 11.55
N ILE A 173 8.83 -11.66 10.65
CA ILE A 173 9.87 -12.47 10.02
C ILE A 173 11.03 -12.66 11.01
N ASP A 174 11.60 -13.86 10.99
CA ASP A 174 12.76 -14.24 11.79
C ASP A 174 14.01 -13.57 11.21
N ASN A 175 14.61 -12.68 11.99
CA ASN A 175 15.80 -11.92 11.59
C ASN A 175 17.04 -12.79 11.38
N ASP A 176 17.12 -13.96 12.03
CA ASP A 176 18.26 -14.86 11.88
C ASP A 176 18.14 -15.74 10.62
N ARG A 177 16.94 -15.77 10.01
CA ARG A 177 16.59 -16.61 8.86
C ARG A 177 15.76 -15.86 7.81
N LEU A 178 16.05 -14.58 7.57
CA LEU A 178 15.20 -13.69 6.75
C LEU A 178 14.76 -14.28 5.41
N GLN A 179 15.70 -14.85 4.64
CA GLN A 179 15.41 -15.39 3.31
C GLN A 179 14.63 -16.70 3.37
N ASP A 180 15.03 -17.61 4.27
CA ASP A 180 14.38 -18.92 4.42
C ASP A 180 12.95 -18.77 4.96
N HIS A 181 12.77 -17.96 6.00
CA HIS A 181 11.45 -17.72 6.59
C HIS A 181 10.54 -16.97 5.62
N LEU A 182 11.06 -16.02 4.81
CA LEU A 182 10.25 -15.42 3.74
C LEU A 182 9.80 -16.46 2.70
N ARG A 183 10.68 -17.39 2.31
CA ARG A 183 10.33 -18.49 1.39
C ARG A 183 9.23 -19.37 1.97
N GLU A 184 9.36 -19.79 3.22
CA GLU A 184 8.35 -20.57 3.94
C GLU A 184 6.98 -19.85 3.92
N LEU A 185 6.95 -18.55 4.24
CA LEU A 185 5.72 -17.76 4.23
C LEU A 185 5.10 -17.61 2.83
N LEU A 186 5.93 -17.47 1.80
CA LEU A 186 5.45 -17.40 0.42
C LEU A 186 4.93 -18.76 -0.06
N GLU A 187 5.56 -19.87 0.33
CA GLU A 187 5.08 -21.22 0.02
C GLU A 187 3.70 -21.45 0.63
N ASP A 188 3.53 -21.11 1.89
CA ASP A 188 2.25 -21.25 2.58
C ASP A 188 1.17 -20.37 1.95
N PHE A 189 1.49 -19.09 1.66
CA PHE A 189 0.56 -18.21 0.94
C PHE A 189 0.15 -18.77 -0.43
N THR A 190 1.08 -19.36 -1.20
CA THR A 190 0.75 -19.93 -2.51
C THR A 190 -0.06 -21.23 -2.45
N LYS A 191 -0.02 -21.97 -1.34
CA LYS A 191 -0.83 -23.19 -1.16
C LYS A 191 -2.29 -22.89 -0.79
N GLU A 192 -2.53 -21.72 -0.20
CA GLU A 192 -3.85 -21.29 0.27
C GLU A 192 -4.69 -20.57 -0.80
N GLN A 193 -4.07 -20.18 -1.93
CA GLN A 193 -4.73 -19.57 -3.10
C GLN A 193 -5.39 -20.62 -4.00
#